data_AF-A0A5Q4GN74-F1
#
_entry.id   AF-A0A5Q4GN74-F1
#
_cell.length_a   1.000
_cell.length_b   1.000
_cell.length_c   1.000
_cell.angle_alpha   90.00
_cell.angle_beta   90.00
_cell.angle_gamma   90.00
#
_symmetry.space_group_name_H-M   'P 1'
#
loop_
_entity.id
_entity.type
_entity.pdbx_description
1 polymer ?
#
loop_
_entity_poly.entity_id
_entity_poly.type
_entity_poly.pdbx_seq_one_letter_code
_entity_poly.pdbx_strand_id
1 'polypeptide(L)' 'MQHTTQFMKQTIAQTSTFSRAVRFQLVDEKNRLFSIERWCFRGSIDDWIDLEYVKPLSKLIKKCLPTLCADEFYEWV' A
#
# COMPACT_ATOMS: atom_id res chain seq x y z
N MET A 1 1.10 19.31 5.57
CA MET A 1 1.70 17.96 5.35
C MET A 1 1.13 17.34 4.06
N GLN A 2 1.33 17.95 2.90
CA GLN A 2 0.77 17.47 1.60
C GLN A 2 1.86 17.14 0.56
N HIS A 3 3.14 17.42 0.85
CA HIS A 3 4.22 17.29 -0.15
C HIS A 3 4.86 15.90 -0.21
N THR A 4 4.80 15.12 0.88
CA THR A 4 5.46 13.80 0.96
C THR A 4 4.83 12.76 0.03
N THR A 5 3.50 12.80 -0.12
CA THR A 5 2.75 11.88 -0.97
C THR A 5 3.06 12.10 -2.45
N GLN A 6 3.26 13.36 -2.87
CA GLN A 6 3.54 13.71 -4.26
C GLN A 6 4.94 13.25 -4.69
N PHE A 7 5.93 13.35 -3.80
CA PHE A 7 7.29 12.91 -4.07
C PHE A 7 7.36 11.40 -4.31
N MET A 8 6.69 10.60 -3.48
CA MET A 8 6.62 9.14 -3.66
C MET A 8 5.97 8.75 -5.00
N LYS A 9 4.90 9.44 -5.42
CA LYS A 9 4.25 9.21 -6.73
C LYS A 9 5.22 9.42 -7.89
N GLN A 10 6.06 10.45 -7.83
CA GLN A 10 6.96 10.81 -8.92
C GLN A 10 8.18 9.90 -9.00
N THR A 11 8.70 9.42 -7.87
CA THR A 11 9.84 8.48 -7.85
C THR A 11 9.46 7.10 -8.39
N ILE A 12 8.27 6.59 -8.02
CA ILE A 12 7.80 5.26 -8.45
C ILE A 12 7.51 5.22 -9.96
N ALA A 13 6.98 6.32 -10.53
CA ALA A 13 6.66 6.42 -11.95
C ALA A 13 7.88 6.53 -12.88
N GLN A 14 9.01 7.05 -12.39
CA GLN A 14 10.22 7.28 -13.21
C GLN A 14 11.12 6.05 -13.37
N THR A 15 10.96 5.04 -12.51
CA THR A 15 11.70 3.77 -12.59
C THR A 15 10.73 2.65 -12.92
N SER A 16 10.43 2.42 -14.20
CA SER A 16 9.44 1.43 -14.66
C SER A 16 9.88 -0.03 -14.48
N THR A 17 10.23 -0.40 -13.25
CA THR A 17 10.20 -1.78 -12.77
C THR A 17 8.93 -1.84 -11.94
N PHE A 18 7.99 -2.73 -12.29
CA PHE A 18 6.79 -3.00 -11.49
C PHE A 18 7.20 -3.22 -10.03
N SER A 19 7.07 -2.18 -9.21
CA SER A 19 7.55 -2.18 -7.84
C SER A 19 6.37 -2.43 -6.93
N ARG A 20 6.42 -3.52 -6.18
CA ARG A 20 5.37 -3.83 -5.19
C ARG A 20 5.39 -2.74 -4.12
N ALA A 21 4.42 -1.84 -4.16
CA ALA A 21 4.30 -0.76 -3.19
C ALA A 21 3.03 -0.93 -2.36
N VAL A 22 3.20 -0.86 -1.05
CA VAL A 22 2.13 -0.93 -0.05
C VAL A 22 2.34 0.21 0.93
N ARG A 23 1.26 0.83 1.39
CA ARG A 23 1.29 1.82 2.47
C ARG A 23 0.34 1.44 3.59
N PHE A 24 0.71 1.83 4.80
CA PHE A 24 -0.15 1.73 5.98
C PHE A 24 -0.56 3.14 6.38
N GLN A 25 -1.86 3.43 6.43
CA GLN A 25 -2.36 4.71 6.92
C GLN A 25 -2.86 4.56 8.34
N LEU A 26 -2.46 5.46 9.23
CA LEU A 26 -3.03 5.54 10.57
C LEU A 26 -4.43 6.17 10.46
N VAL A 27 -5.46 5.41 10.83
CA VAL A 27 -6.88 5.83 10.75
C VAL A 27 -7.51 6.07 12.12
N ASP A 28 -6.91 5.52 13.18
CA ASP A 28 -7.29 5.79 14.56
C ASP A 28 -6.02 5.90 15.42
N GLU A 29 -5.68 7.12 15.83
CA GLU A 29 -4.49 7.37 16.66
C GLU A 29 -4.63 6.81 18.07
N LYS A 30 -5.84 6.90 18.65
CA LYS A 30 -6.12 6.50 20.04
C LYS A 30 -5.95 5.00 20.21
N ASN A 31 -6.49 4.23 19.26
CA ASN A 31 -6.42 2.77 19.27
C ASN A 31 -5.25 2.21 18.43
N ARG A 32 -4.45 3.09 17.80
CA ARG A 32 -3.37 2.75 16.87
C ARG A 32 -3.81 1.74 15.79
N LEU A 33 -4.89 2.08 15.09
CA LEU A 33 -5.44 1.26 14.01
C LEU A 33 -5.05 1.83 12.66
N PHE A 34 -4.78 0.93 11.74
CA PHE A 34 -4.28 1.24 10.42
C PHE A 34 -5.19 0.65 9.34
N SER A 35 -5.25 1.30 8.19
CA SER A 35 -5.64 0.69 6.91
C SER A 35 -4.38 0.37 6.11
N ILE A 36 -4.53 -0.54 5.16
CA ILE A 36 -3.46 -0.93 4.24
C ILE A 36 -3.96 -0.81 2.80
N GLU A 37 -3.15 -0.18 1.95
CA GLU A 37 -3.42 -0.04 0.52
C GLU A 37 -2.22 -0.52 -0.29
N ARG A 38 -2.47 -1.06 -1.48
CA ARG A 38 -1.44 -1.36 -2.48
C ARG A 38 -1.52 -0.40 -3.65
N TRP A 39 -0.38 -0.11 -4.25
CA TRP A 39 -0.32 0.64 -5.51
C TRP A 39 -0.67 -0.28 -6.68
N CYS A 40 -1.54 0.19 -7.57
CA CYS A 40 -1.93 -0.54 -8.78
C CYS A 40 -1.46 0.22 -10.03
N PHE A 41 -0.57 -0.42 -10.81
CA PHE A 41 -0.13 0.09 -12.12
C PHE A 41 -1.06 -0.40 -13.23
N ARG A 42 -2.34 -0.03 -13.19
CA ARG A 42 -3.29 -0.44 -14.24
C ARG A 42 -3.44 0.69 -15.24
N GLY A 43 -2.43 0.89 -16.09
CA GLY A 43 -2.37 1.63 -17.37
C GLY A 43 -3.12 2.97 -17.55
N SER A 44 -4.40 3.04 -17.18
CA SER A 44 -5.25 4.23 -17.16
C SER A 44 -5.52 4.78 -15.75
N ILE A 45 -5.22 4.04 -14.67
CA ILE A 45 -5.40 4.45 -13.28
C ILE A 45 -4.21 3.97 -12.46
N ASP A 46 -3.33 4.90 -12.10
CA ASP A 46 -2.29 4.71 -11.09
C ASP A 46 -2.84 5.20 -9.74
N ASP A 47 -3.40 4.27 -8.95
CA ASP A 47 -3.97 4.62 -7.64
C ASP A 47 -3.71 3.57 -6.56
N TRP A 48 -3.94 4.00 -5.32
CA TRP A 48 -3.95 3.15 -4.15
C TRP A 48 -5.29 2.41 -4.06
N ILE A 49 -5.24 1.09 -3.92
CA ILE A 49 -6.40 0.24 -3.72
C ILE A 49 -6.36 -0.28 -2.29
N ASP A 50 -7.46 -0.09 -1.57
CA ASP A 50 -7.62 -0.61 -0.22
C ASP A 50 -7.61 -2.14 -0.19
N LEU A 51 -6.78 -2.71 0.68
CA LEU A 51 -6.69 -4.16 0.87
C LEU A 51 -7.40 -4.61 2.15
N GLU A 52 -7.26 -3.83 3.23
CA GLU A 52 -7.88 -4.14 4.51
C GLU A 52 -7.95 -2.89 5.40
N TYR A 53 -8.98 -2.81 6.24
CA TYR A 53 -9.25 -1.63 7.05
C TYR A 53 -9.20 -1.95 8.55
N VAL A 54 -8.77 -0.94 9.32
CA VAL A 54 -9.00 -0.80 10.78
C VAL A 54 -8.51 -2.02 11.58
N LYS A 55 -7.20 -2.27 11.54
CA LYS A 55 -6.54 -3.29 12.39
C LYS A 55 -5.25 -2.74 13.01
N PRO A 56 -4.79 -3.32 14.14
CA PRO A 56 -3.43 -3.05 14.64
C PRO A 56 -2.37 -3.40 13.59
N LEU A 57 -1.31 -2.59 13.50
CA LEU A 57 -0.23 -2.75 12.52
C LEU A 57 0.36 -4.17 12.50
N SER A 58 0.53 -4.79 13.68
CA SER A 58 1.08 -6.15 13.79
C SER A 58 0.23 -7.21 13.10
N LYS A 59 -1.09 -7.05 13.08
CA LYS A 59 -2.00 -7.97 12.38
C LYS A 59 -1.89 -7.80 10.87
N LEU A 60 -1.83 -6.55 10.41
CA LEU A 60 -1.69 -6.24 8.98
C LEU A 60 -0.35 -6.75 8.43
N ILE A 61 0.74 -6.52 9.16
CA ILE A 61 2.09 -7.00 8.80
C ILE A 61 2.11 -8.52 8.63
N LYS A 62 1.56 -9.28 9.60
CA LYS A 62 1.52 -10.74 9.52
C LYS A 62 0.78 -11.27 8.30
N LYS A 63 -0.29 -10.57 7.88
CA LYS A 63 -1.08 -10.95 6.71
C LYS A 63 -0.43 -10.51 5.39
N CYS A 64 0.17 -9.33 5.39
CA CYS A 64 0.70 -8.68 4.19
C CYS A 64 2.11 -9.15 3.81
N LEU A 65 2.99 -9.44 4.78
CA LEU A 65 4.38 -9.87 4.47
C LEU A 65 4.45 -11.13 3.59
N PRO A 66 3.68 -12.19 3.86
CA PRO A 66 3.72 -13.39 3.03
C PRO A 66 3.32 -13.11 1.58
N THR A 67 2.31 -12.27 1.36
CA THR A 67 1.81 -11.95 0.01
C THR A 67 2.68 -10.94 -0.71
N LEU A 68 3.31 -9.96 -0.02
CA LEU A 68 4.27 -9.00 -0.60
C LEU A 68 5.47 -9.67 -1.27
N CYS A 69 5.94 -10.78 -0.70
CA CYS A 69 7.09 -11.52 -1.20
C CYS A 69 6.71 -12.53 -2.30
N ALA A 70 5.42 -12.75 -2.54
CA ALA A 70 4.92 -13.79 -3.41
C ALA A 70 4.23 -13.19 -4.65
N ASP A 71 4.07 -13.99 -5.71
CA ASP A 71 3.48 -13.51 -6.97
C ASP A 71 1.98 -13.28 -6.85
N GLU A 72 1.34 -13.91 -5.87
CA GLU A 72 -0.04 -13.70 -5.43
C GLU A 72 -0.31 -12.25 -4.99
N PHE A 73 0.73 -11.43 -4.79
CA PHE A 73 0.60 -9.98 -4.56
C PHE A 73 -0.27 -9.27 -5.62
N TYR A 74 -0.14 -9.64 -6.89
CA TYR A 74 -0.84 -8.99 -7.99
C TYR A 74 -2.30 -9.42 -8.12
N GLU A 75 -2.63 -10.62 -7.61
CA GLU A 75 -3.97 -11.20 -7.59
C GLU A 75 -4.76 -10.81 -6.33
N TRP A 76 -4.15 -10.05 -5.41
CA TRP A 76 -4.84 -9.58 -4.20
C TRP A 76 -5.86 -8.49 -4.56
N VAL A 77 -7.09 -8.96 -4.81
CA VAL A 77 -8.31 -8.17 -5.06
C VAL A 77 -9.29 -8.38 -3.91
#